data_AF-A0A830FAG5-F1
#
_entry.id   AF-A0A830FAG5-F1
#
_cell.length_a   1.000
_cell.length_b   1.000
_cell.length_c   1.000
_cell.angle_alpha   90.00
_cell.angle_beta   90.00
_cell.angle_gamma   90.00
#
_symmetry.space_group_name_H-M   'P 1'
#
loop_
_entity.id
_entity.type
_entity.pdbx_description
1 polymer ?
#
loop_
_entity_poly.entity_id
_entity_poly.type
_entity_poly.pdbx_seq_one_letter_code
_entity_poly.pdbx_strand_id
1 'polypeptide(L)'
;MVDRPPVLRTLTALTLALCLVVPTGVAATTGPAATGAPVTYDADASAEGDVQFARTVEEMKGHLEMSLRAKRAGETETAAMHAHHPVEEYWDVVGPQIREANATLADRVHTELEAADDHARNDSTSEYAAYLNDTLFPLLDRATAGVVTADVENATFNAKVSAALLERATQEYAEGVNANGTVTNDEEYADARGFAIRANALYETHVRATFSEHAAEELDELFEHLDARLNESAPPEDVEQVVSSIHAEFAEYTGYEADSDASETQVEHTVDEINEHLEEAVEAYDAGNTSKAKSIVRQTYLSYFESLEGGLIEKRPDLVEELEKDFNEDLPGLMDENASTSEVRAEVTQMNEKLETVENVLSTESGTTITLEDESTTTTAATTAATERETTQTRSPGFGVAVGLVALLGAALVALRRK
;
A
#
# COMPACT_ATOMS: atom_id res chain seq x y z
N MET A 1 -17.41 -44.19 -55.61
CA MET A 1 -18.70 -44.77 -56.05
C MET A 1 -19.54 -44.88 -54.79
N VAL A 2 -20.55 -44.06 -54.52
CA VAL A 2 -21.68 -43.54 -55.32
C VAL A 2 -21.88 -42.06 -54.89
N ASP A 3 -21.81 -41.07 -55.79
CA ASP A 3 -22.95 -40.39 -56.47
C ASP A 3 -23.93 -39.74 -55.47
N ARG A 4 -24.38 -38.47 -55.50
CA ARG A 4 -24.26 -37.24 -56.31
C ARG A 4 -25.04 -36.12 -55.53
N PRO A 5 -25.26 -34.87 -56.02
CA PRO A 5 -25.09 -33.64 -55.22
C PRO A 5 -26.40 -32.79 -55.13
N PRO A 6 -26.44 -31.44 -55.32
CA PRO A 6 -26.89 -30.44 -54.34
C PRO A 6 -28.24 -29.76 -54.69
N VAL A 7 -28.82 -28.99 -53.76
CA VAL A 7 -29.99 -28.11 -54.01
C VAL A 7 -29.75 -26.79 -53.28
N LEU A 8 -29.35 -25.72 -53.97
CA LEU A 8 -30.11 -24.71 -54.72
C LEU A 8 -30.91 -23.71 -53.86
N ARG A 9 -30.52 -22.44 -54.03
CA ARG A 9 -31.06 -21.17 -53.48
C ARG A 9 -32.48 -20.87 -53.95
N THR A 10 -33.24 -20.10 -53.16
CA THR A 10 -34.17 -19.08 -53.66
C THR A 10 -34.32 -17.91 -52.69
N LEU A 11 -34.10 -16.69 -53.22
CA LEU A 11 -34.45 -15.40 -52.65
C LEU A 11 -35.97 -15.19 -52.71
N THR A 12 -36.50 -14.44 -51.73
CA THR A 12 -37.73 -13.66 -51.92
C THR A 12 -37.54 -12.26 -51.32
N ALA A 13 -37.65 -11.24 -52.16
CA ALA A 13 -37.74 -9.84 -51.78
C ALA A 13 -39.23 -9.45 -51.63
N LEU A 14 -39.57 -8.61 -50.64
CA LEU A 14 -40.84 -7.87 -50.66
C LEU A 14 -40.77 -6.53 -49.88
N THR A 15 -40.79 -5.47 -50.67
CA THR A 15 -41.30 -4.09 -50.52
C THR A 15 -41.63 -3.45 -49.15
N LEU A 16 -41.10 -2.22 -49.05
CA LEU A 16 -41.43 -1.04 -48.25
C LEU A 16 -42.93 -0.67 -48.17
N ALA A 17 -43.41 -0.31 -46.97
CA ALA A 17 -44.57 0.57 -46.79
C ALA A 17 -44.44 1.39 -45.49
N LEU A 18 -44.42 2.72 -45.67
CA LEU A 18 -44.37 3.79 -44.70
C LEU A 18 -45.77 4.01 -44.08
N CYS A 19 -45.88 3.96 -42.75
CA CYS A 19 -47.06 4.46 -42.03
C CYS A 19 -46.60 5.40 -40.90
N LEU A 20 -46.81 6.71 -41.11
CA LEU A 20 -46.82 7.71 -40.05
C LEU A 20 -47.98 7.42 -39.09
N VAL A 21 -47.67 7.29 -37.81
CA VAL A 21 -48.64 7.46 -36.72
C VAL A 21 -48.14 8.60 -35.85
N VAL A 22 -48.92 9.68 -35.82
CA VAL A 22 -48.77 10.80 -34.89
C VAL A 22 -49.61 10.48 -33.66
N PRO A 23 -49.04 10.39 -32.44
CA PRO A 23 -49.82 10.48 -31.22
C PRO A 23 -49.86 11.94 -30.74
N THR A 24 -51.08 12.43 -30.58
CA THR A 24 -51.42 13.71 -29.96
C THR A 24 -51.10 13.72 -28.47
N GLY A 25 -50.69 14.91 -28.01
CA GLY A 25 -50.19 15.24 -26.67
C GLY A 25 -50.96 14.70 -25.46
N VAL A 26 -50.17 14.34 -24.45
CA VAL A 26 -50.55 14.37 -23.04
C VAL A 26 -49.65 15.43 -22.38
N ALA A 27 -50.28 16.37 -21.69
CA ALA A 27 -49.61 17.48 -21.02
C ALA A 27 -48.71 16.98 -19.89
N ALA A 28 -47.40 17.21 -20.01
CA ALA A 28 -46.45 17.08 -18.92
C ALA A 28 -46.31 18.44 -18.22
N THR A 29 -46.60 18.45 -16.93
CA THR A 29 -46.33 19.56 -16.01
C THR A 29 -44.82 19.78 -15.93
N THR A 30 -44.38 21.00 -16.26
CA THR A 30 -43.00 21.46 -16.15
C THR A 30 -42.56 21.50 -14.68
N GLY A 31 -41.73 20.55 -14.26
CA GLY A 31 -40.81 20.74 -13.13
C GLY A 31 -39.64 21.63 -13.55
N PRO A 32 -39.00 22.38 -12.63
CA PRO A 32 -37.86 23.21 -12.98
C PRO A 32 -36.71 22.33 -13.46
N ALA A 33 -36.15 22.67 -14.62
CA ALA A 33 -34.94 22.08 -15.14
C ALA A 33 -33.80 22.37 -14.14
N ALA A 34 -33.30 21.32 -13.49
CA ALA A 34 -32.02 21.37 -12.81
C ALA A 34 -30.95 21.55 -13.90
N THR A 35 -30.46 22.77 -14.05
CA THR A 35 -29.22 23.03 -14.78
C THR A 35 -28.09 22.48 -13.93
N GLY A 36 -27.80 21.19 -14.09
CA GLY A 36 -26.55 20.61 -13.61
C GLY A 36 -25.41 21.35 -14.30
N ALA A 37 -24.58 22.03 -13.52
CA ALA A 37 -23.29 22.49 -13.99
C ALA A 37 -22.51 21.27 -14.53
N PRO A 38 -21.69 21.41 -15.58
CA PRO A 38 -20.81 20.33 -15.98
C PRO A 38 -19.89 20.04 -14.79
N VAL A 39 -19.96 18.82 -14.26
CA VAL A 39 -18.95 18.30 -13.34
C VAL A 39 -17.64 18.32 -14.12
N THR A 40 -16.75 19.22 -13.74
CA THR A 40 -15.36 19.17 -14.20
C THR A 40 -14.74 17.98 -13.49
N TYR A 41 -14.62 16.86 -14.19
CA TYR A 41 -13.78 15.76 -13.74
C TYR A 41 -12.37 16.31 -13.61
N ASP A 42 -11.85 16.34 -12.39
CA ASP A 42 -10.47 16.72 -12.17
C ASP A 42 -9.58 15.62 -12.75
N ALA A 43 -8.79 15.97 -13.75
CA ALA A 43 -7.96 14.99 -14.45
C ALA A 43 -6.85 14.44 -13.53
N ASP A 44 -6.49 15.21 -12.49
CA ASP A 44 -5.49 14.81 -11.50
C ASP A 44 -6.05 13.76 -10.53
N ALA A 45 -7.24 14.01 -9.95
CA ALA A 45 -7.93 13.04 -9.09
C ALA A 45 -8.24 11.72 -9.81
N SER A 46 -8.56 11.77 -11.12
CA SER A 46 -8.74 10.56 -11.94
C SER A 46 -7.44 9.81 -12.18
N ALA A 47 -6.30 10.50 -12.29
CA ALA A 47 -5.01 9.88 -12.50
C ALA A 47 -4.47 9.25 -11.21
N GLU A 48 -4.74 9.86 -10.06
CA GLU A 48 -4.41 9.31 -8.75
C GLU A 48 -5.26 8.07 -8.43
N GLY A 49 -6.57 8.13 -8.62
CA GLY A 49 -7.45 6.96 -8.46
C GLY A 49 -7.09 5.80 -9.38
N ASP A 50 -6.63 6.08 -10.60
CA ASP A 50 -6.13 5.08 -11.54
C ASP A 50 -4.85 4.37 -11.02
N VAL A 51 -3.92 5.13 -10.44
CA VAL A 51 -2.68 4.58 -9.85
C VAL A 51 -3.00 3.75 -8.61
N GLN A 52 -3.87 4.25 -7.72
CA GLN A 52 -4.30 3.53 -6.52
C GLN A 52 -4.97 2.21 -6.89
N PHE A 53 -5.92 2.21 -7.83
CA PHE A 53 -6.57 0.99 -8.29
C PHE A 53 -5.56 -0.02 -8.84
N ALA A 54 -4.63 0.42 -9.70
CA ALA A 54 -3.62 -0.45 -10.29
C ALA A 54 -2.66 -1.00 -9.23
N ARG A 55 -2.21 -0.17 -8.27
CA ARG A 55 -1.38 -0.59 -7.12
C ARG A 55 -2.08 -1.69 -6.33
N THR A 56 -3.34 -1.49 -5.96
CA THR A 56 -4.11 -2.46 -5.19
C THR A 56 -4.27 -3.80 -5.91
N VAL A 57 -4.50 -3.78 -7.23
CA VAL A 57 -4.50 -5.02 -8.01
C VAL A 57 -3.13 -5.70 -8.04
N GLU A 58 -2.03 -4.94 -8.01
CA GLU A 58 -0.68 -5.50 -7.95
C GLU A 58 -0.31 -6.06 -6.56
N GLU A 59 -0.84 -5.48 -5.48
CA GLU A 59 -0.75 -6.08 -4.13
C GLU A 59 -1.43 -7.46 -4.10
N MET A 60 -2.64 -7.56 -4.65
CA MET A 60 -3.33 -8.86 -4.82
C MET A 60 -2.47 -9.86 -5.62
N LYS A 61 -1.74 -9.42 -6.64
CA LYS A 61 -0.81 -10.29 -7.39
C LYS A 61 0.42 -10.66 -6.56
N GLY A 62 0.94 -9.75 -5.74
CA GLY A 62 2.06 -9.99 -4.82
C GLY A 62 1.75 -11.09 -3.82
N HIS A 63 0.58 -11.04 -3.19
CA HIS A 63 0.04 -12.09 -2.34
C HIS A 63 -0.01 -13.46 -3.05
N LEU A 64 -0.57 -13.52 -4.26
CA LEU A 64 -0.64 -14.74 -5.05
C LEU A 64 0.75 -15.27 -5.46
N GLU A 65 1.73 -14.41 -5.67
CA GLU A 65 3.12 -14.81 -5.89
C GLU A 65 3.76 -15.43 -4.64
N MET A 66 3.53 -14.83 -3.47
CA MET A 66 4.00 -15.36 -2.18
C MET A 66 3.32 -16.68 -1.85
N SER A 67 2.03 -16.80 -2.14
CA SER A 67 1.29 -18.06 -2.10
C SER A 67 1.97 -19.16 -2.93
N LEU A 68 2.32 -18.87 -4.19
CA LEU A 68 3.00 -19.85 -5.05
C LEU A 68 4.41 -20.21 -4.56
N ARG A 69 5.14 -19.25 -3.98
CA ARG A 69 6.46 -19.49 -3.36
C ARG A 69 6.35 -20.41 -2.16
N ALA A 70 5.40 -20.15 -1.25
CA ALA A 70 5.10 -21.04 -0.12
C ALA A 70 4.70 -22.44 -0.59
N LYS A 71 3.86 -22.54 -1.63
CA LYS A 71 3.49 -23.84 -2.24
C LYS A 71 4.71 -24.59 -2.79
N ARG A 72 5.67 -23.89 -3.39
CA ARG A 72 6.94 -24.48 -3.88
C ARG A 72 7.85 -24.92 -2.73
N ALA A 73 7.81 -24.22 -1.59
CA ALA A 73 8.52 -24.61 -0.37
C ALA A 73 7.85 -25.79 0.38
N GLY A 74 6.61 -26.13 0.03
CA GLY A 74 5.82 -27.17 0.68
C GLY A 74 4.99 -26.67 1.87
N GLU A 75 4.91 -25.35 2.06
CA GLU A 75 4.19 -24.66 3.13
C GLU A 75 2.74 -24.46 2.70
N THR A 76 1.94 -25.51 2.85
CA THR A 76 0.59 -25.56 2.26
C THR A 76 -0.39 -24.56 2.87
N GLU A 77 -0.37 -24.38 4.19
CA GLU A 77 -1.29 -23.45 4.85
C GLU A 77 -0.85 -21.99 4.65
N THR A 78 0.45 -21.69 4.69
CA THR A 78 0.98 -20.38 4.32
C THR A 78 0.63 -20.02 2.87
N ALA A 79 0.71 -20.99 1.95
CA ALA A 79 0.26 -20.79 0.58
C ALA A 79 -1.23 -20.45 0.51
N ALA A 80 -2.07 -21.14 1.29
CA ALA A 80 -3.50 -20.90 1.28
C ALA A 80 -3.89 -19.57 1.92
N MET A 81 -3.20 -19.17 3.00
CA MET A 81 -3.38 -17.87 3.65
C MET A 81 -3.12 -16.72 2.67
N HIS A 82 -1.93 -16.65 2.05
CA HIS A 82 -1.64 -15.60 1.07
C HIS A 82 -2.53 -15.68 -0.19
N ALA A 83 -3.08 -16.86 -0.52
CA ALA A 83 -4.05 -16.96 -1.60
C ALA A 83 -5.41 -16.36 -1.23
N HIS A 84 -5.73 -16.28 0.06
CA HIS A 84 -6.97 -15.73 0.60
C HIS A 84 -6.91 -14.20 0.79
N HIS A 85 -5.76 -13.65 1.19
CA HIS A 85 -5.56 -12.20 1.40
C HIS A 85 -6.15 -11.32 0.29
N PRO A 86 -5.97 -11.62 -1.03
CA PRO A 86 -6.59 -10.84 -2.10
C PRO A 86 -8.11 -10.64 -1.96
N VAL A 87 -8.86 -11.68 -1.58
CA VAL A 87 -10.32 -11.57 -1.43
C VAL A 87 -10.70 -10.97 -0.08
N GLU A 88 -9.97 -11.28 0.98
CA GLU A 88 -10.26 -10.80 2.32
C GLU A 88 -9.96 -9.30 2.49
N GLU A 89 -8.84 -8.83 1.96
CA GLU A 89 -8.33 -7.49 2.28
C GLU A 89 -8.66 -6.43 1.23
N TYR A 90 -8.68 -6.82 -0.05
CA TYR A 90 -8.69 -5.88 -1.17
C TYR A 90 -9.97 -5.94 -2.02
N TRP A 91 -10.73 -7.03 -1.97
CA TRP A 91 -11.90 -7.16 -2.85
C TRP A 91 -12.97 -6.10 -2.61
N ASP A 92 -13.20 -5.71 -1.35
CA ASP A 92 -14.19 -4.68 -1.02
C ASP A 92 -13.79 -3.29 -1.55
N VAL A 93 -12.50 -3.10 -1.86
CA VAL A 93 -11.94 -1.88 -2.45
C VAL A 93 -12.08 -1.88 -3.98
N VAL A 94 -11.61 -2.94 -4.64
CA VAL A 94 -11.54 -2.99 -6.12
C VAL A 94 -12.82 -3.53 -6.75
N GLY A 95 -13.50 -4.46 -6.08
CA GLY A 95 -14.67 -5.19 -6.57
C GLY A 95 -15.83 -4.30 -7.00
N PRO A 96 -16.21 -3.26 -6.24
CA PRO A 96 -17.24 -2.29 -6.68
C PRO A 96 -16.88 -1.58 -7.99
N GLN A 97 -15.63 -1.15 -8.13
CA GLN A 97 -15.13 -0.43 -9.31
C GLN A 97 -15.10 -1.34 -10.54
N ILE A 98 -14.61 -2.59 -10.40
CA ILE A 98 -14.64 -3.59 -11.46
C ILE A 98 -16.08 -3.90 -11.87
N ARG A 99 -17.02 -3.95 -10.92
CA ARG A 99 -18.43 -4.25 -11.19
C ARG A 99 -19.13 -3.12 -11.94
N GLU A 100 -18.80 -1.87 -11.61
CA GLU A 100 -19.27 -0.70 -12.34
C GLU A 100 -18.79 -0.72 -13.80
N ALA A 101 -17.51 -1.03 -14.03
CA ALA A 101 -16.94 -1.15 -15.37
C ALA A 101 -17.49 -2.38 -16.14
N ASN A 102 -17.57 -3.54 -15.47
CA ASN A 102 -18.01 -4.80 -16.06
C ASN A 102 -18.42 -5.83 -14.99
N ALA A 103 -19.73 -5.88 -14.68
CA ALA A 103 -20.28 -6.82 -13.69
C ALA A 103 -19.96 -8.30 -13.95
N THR A 104 -19.95 -8.75 -15.22
CA THR A 104 -19.62 -10.16 -15.53
C THR A 104 -18.14 -10.46 -15.30
N LEU A 105 -17.25 -9.49 -15.51
CA LEU A 105 -15.84 -9.64 -15.18
C LEU A 105 -15.66 -9.65 -13.65
N ALA A 106 -16.32 -8.73 -12.93
CA ALA A 106 -16.25 -8.68 -11.47
C ALA A 106 -16.67 -10.01 -10.82
N ASP A 107 -17.82 -10.56 -11.21
CA ASP A 107 -18.29 -11.83 -10.66
C ASP A 107 -17.30 -12.97 -10.94
N ARG A 108 -16.64 -12.97 -12.10
CA ARG A 108 -15.59 -13.95 -12.41
C ARG A 108 -14.33 -13.73 -11.58
N VAL A 109 -13.86 -12.50 -11.43
CA VAL A 109 -12.67 -12.21 -10.61
C VAL A 109 -12.93 -12.67 -9.18
N HIS A 110 -14.07 -12.30 -8.59
CA HIS A 110 -14.44 -12.71 -7.23
C HIS A 110 -14.45 -14.22 -7.06
N THR A 111 -15.16 -14.95 -7.93
CA THR A 111 -15.26 -16.42 -7.83
C THR A 111 -13.90 -17.11 -7.88
N GLU A 112 -12.98 -16.63 -8.72
CA GLU A 112 -11.64 -17.24 -8.83
C GLU A 112 -10.75 -16.83 -7.63
N LEU A 113 -10.92 -15.63 -7.07
CA LEU A 113 -10.21 -15.25 -5.83
C LEU A 113 -10.73 -16.07 -4.63
N GLU A 114 -12.04 -16.25 -4.50
CA GLU A 114 -12.66 -17.11 -3.47
C GLU A 114 -12.23 -18.58 -3.54
N ALA A 115 -11.79 -19.05 -4.71
CA ALA A 115 -11.32 -20.43 -4.90
C ALA A 115 -9.79 -20.58 -4.75
N ALA A 116 -9.05 -19.48 -4.65
CA ALA A 116 -7.60 -19.49 -4.75
C ALA A 116 -6.91 -20.27 -3.62
N ASP A 117 -7.41 -20.15 -2.39
CA ASP A 117 -6.88 -20.86 -1.22
C ASP A 117 -7.16 -22.38 -1.29
N ASP A 118 -8.33 -22.77 -1.78
CA ASP A 118 -8.65 -24.17 -2.06
C ASP A 118 -7.72 -24.77 -3.13
N HIS A 119 -7.45 -24.03 -4.20
CA HIS A 119 -6.45 -24.42 -5.20
C HIS A 119 -5.05 -24.52 -4.57
N ALA A 120 -4.65 -23.53 -3.77
CA ALA A 120 -3.36 -23.53 -3.07
C ALA A 120 -3.21 -24.73 -2.13
N ARG A 121 -4.27 -25.19 -1.45
CA ARG A 121 -4.22 -26.39 -0.60
C ARG A 121 -4.14 -27.68 -1.41
N ASN A 122 -4.98 -27.82 -2.43
CA ASN A 122 -5.30 -29.13 -3.00
C ASN A 122 -4.56 -29.46 -4.30
N ASP A 123 -4.22 -28.46 -5.11
CA ASP A 123 -3.56 -28.69 -6.39
C ASP A 123 -2.09 -29.08 -6.21
N SER A 124 -1.51 -29.73 -7.23
CA SER A 124 -0.06 -29.80 -7.32
C SER A 124 0.53 -28.41 -7.57
N THR A 125 1.81 -28.21 -7.25
CA THR A 125 2.51 -26.93 -7.51
C THR A 125 2.40 -26.48 -8.97
N SER A 126 2.43 -27.42 -9.94
CA SER A 126 2.29 -27.09 -11.35
C SER A 126 0.87 -26.71 -11.76
N GLU A 127 -0.14 -27.37 -11.19
CA GLU A 127 -1.54 -27.05 -11.44
C GLU A 127 -1.90 -25.69 -10.84
N TYR A 128 -1.47 -25.43 -9.60
CA TYR A 128 -1.67 -24.13 -8.97
C TYR A 128 -0.93 -23.00 -9.72
N ALA A 129 0.31 -23.22 -10.15
CA ALA A 129 1.02 -22.24 -10.97
C ALA A 129 0.30 -21.94 -12.30
N ALA A 130 -0.29 -22.97 -12.94
CA ALA A 130 -1.07 -22.78 -14.16
C ALA A 130 -2.37 -22.02 -13.87
N TYR A 131 -3.04 -22.34 -12.76
CA TYR A 131 -4.23 -21.60 -12.32
C TYR A 131 -3.96 -20.10 -12.15
N LEU A 132 -2.88 -19.73 -11.45
CA LEU A 132 -2.51 -18.33 -11.29
C LEU A 132 -2.21 -17.64 -12.63
N ASN A 133 -1.34 -18.25 -13.44
CA ASN A 133 -0.84 -17.63 -14.68
C ASN A 133 -1.88 -17.59 -15.82
N ASP A 134 -2.73 -18.62 -15.92
CA ASP A 134 -3.65 -18.76 -17.05
C ASP A 134 -5.06 -18.24 -16.71
N THR A 135 -5.39 -18.08 -15.43
CA THR A 135 -6.71 -17.64 -14.97
C THR A 135 -6.66 -16.33 -14.18
N LEU A 136 -6.04 -16.31 -13.00
CA LEU A 136 -6.16 -15.16 -12.08
C LEU A 136 -5.40 -13.92 -12.55
N PHE A 137 -4.12 -14.03 -12.90
CA PHE A 137 -3.37 -12.85 -13.37
C PHE A 137 -4.00 -12.23 -14.63
N PRO A 138 -4.39 -12.99 -15.67
CA PRO A 138 -5.08 -12.40 -16.82
C PRO A 138 -6.48 -11.86 -16.52
N LEU A 139 -7.15 -12.31 -15.45
CA LEU A 139 -8.41 -11.72 -15.00
C LEU A 139 -8.17 -10.37 -14.32
N LEU A 140 -7.17 -10.29 -13.45
CA LEU A 140 -6.75 -9.06 -12.78
C LEU A 140 -6.23 -8.02 -13.78
N ASP A 141 -5.41 -8.41 -14.77
CA ASP A 141 -4.95 -7.51 -15.85
C ASP A 141 -6.13 -6.91 -16.63
N ARG A 142 -7.14 -7.74 -16.94
CA ARG A 142 -8.36 -7.29 -17.62
C ARG A 142 -9.22 -6.39 -16.74
N ALA A 143 -9.21 -6.58 -15.43
CA ALA A 143 -9.90 -5.72 -14.48
C ALA A 143 -9.25 -4.34 -14.47
N THR A 144 -7.92 -4.28 -14.33
CA THR A 144 -7.13 -3.03 -14.43
C THR A 144 -7.40 -2.31 -15.74
N ALA A 145 -7.25 -2.97 -16.90
CA ALA A 145 -7.51 -2.34 -18.20
C ALA A 145 -8.97 -1.93 -18.43
N GLY A 146 -9.91 -2.41 -17.61
CA GLY A 146 -11.33 -2.07 -17.68
C GLY A 146 -11.73 -0.90 -16.79
N VAL A 147 -11.03 -0.70 -15.67
CA VAL A 147 -11.31 0.35 -14.68
C VAL A 147 -10.44 1.58 -14.92
N VAL A 148 -9.14 1.37 -15.12
CA VAL A 148 -8.15 2.45 -15.28
C VAL A 148 -8.39 3.21 -16.58
N THR A 149 -8.44 4.54 -16.49
CA THR A 149 -8.61 5.43 -17.65
C THR A 149 -7.29 5.79 -18.33
N ALA A 150 -6.19 5.77 -17.56
CA ALA A 150 -4.84 5.92 -18.05
C ALA A 150 -4.44 4.77 -19.00
N ASP A 151 -3.42 5.03 -19.83
CA ASP A 151 -2.83 3.98 -20.64
C ASP A 151 -2.00 3.05 -19.75
N VAL A 152 -2.48 1.83 -19.53
CA VAL A 152 -1.83 0.83 -18.65
C VAL A 152 -0.46 0.39 -19.16
N GLU A 153 -0.09 0.69 -20.41
CA GLU A 153 1.25 0.44 -20.95
C GLU A 153 2.19 1.65 -20.80
N ASN A 154 1.70 2.77 -20.26
CA ASN A 154 2.46 4.00 -20.15
C ASN A 154 3.55 3.88 -19.07
N ALA A 155 4.78 4.21 -19.43
CA ALA A 155 5.92 4.13 -18.52
C ALA A 155 5.79 5.02 -17.29
N THR A 156 5.29 6.26 -17.44
CA THR A 156 5.08 7.18 -16.31
C THR A 156 4.02 6.65 -15.36
N PHE A 157 2.90 6.13 -15.90
CA PHE A 157 1.87 5.48 -15.09
C PHE A 157 2.43 4.30 -14.30
N ASN A 158 3.13 3.37 -14.98
CA ASN A 158 3.69 2.20 -14.32
C ASN A 158 4.82 2.52 -13.33
N ALA A 159 5.59 3.59 -13.56
CA ALA A 159 6.57 4.07 -12.60
C ALA A 159 5.89 4.59 -11.32
N LYS A 160 4.76 5.33 -11.44
CA LYS A 160 3.95 5.74 -10.28
C LYS A 160 3.36 4.55 -9.53
N VAL A 161 2.79 3.57 -10.24
CA VAL A 161 2.28 2.33 -9.62
C VAL A 161 3.39 1.56 -8.92
N SER A 162 4.58 1.46 -9.54
CA SER A 162 5.75 0.80 -8.95
C SER A 162 6.23 1.54 -7.69
N ALA A 163 6.29 2.87 -7.72
CA ALA A 163 6.68 3.69 -6.56
C ALA A 163 5.71 3.49 -5.39
N ALA A 164 4.40 3.62 -5.65
CA ALA A 164 3.35 3.43 -4.64
C ALA A 164 3.34 2.00 -4.07
N LEU A 165 3.66 0.99 -4.89
CA LEU A 165 3.75 -0.39 -4.44
C LEU A 165 5.01 -0.64 -3.58
N LEU A 166 6.11 0.07 -3.84
CA LEU A 166 7.31 0.03 -2.99
C LEU A 166 7.08 0.70 -1.63
N GLU A 167 6.29 1.78 -1.57
CA GLU A 167 5.88 2.40 -0.29
C GLU A 167 5.12 1.40 0.57
N ARG A 168 4.22 0.65 -0.04
CA ARG A 168 3.53 -0.45 0.64
C ARG A 168 4.45 -1.55 1.07
N ALA A 169 5.35 -1.97 0.20
CA ALA A 169 6.37 -2.94 0.57
C ALA A 169 7.16 -2.49 1.81
N THR A 170 7.48 -1.20 1.95
CA THR A 170 8.18 -0.69 3.15
C THR A 170 7.33 -0.71 4.41
N GLN A 171 6.04 -0.39 4.31
CA GLN A 171 5.10 -0.41 5.45
C GLN A 171 4.93 -1.84 5.99
N GLU A 172 4.56 -2.78 5.12
CA GLU A 172 4.46 -4.21 5.44
C GLU A 172 5.77 -4.75 6.03
N TYR A 173 6.90 -4.30 5.50
CA TYR A 173 8.20 -4.75 5.98
C TYR A 173 8.48 -4.28 7.41
N ALA A 174 8.08 -3.06 7.76
CA ALA A 174 8.26 -2.52 9.11
C ALA A 174 7.38 -3.22 10.15
N GLU A 175 6.22 -3.72 9.74
CA GLU A 175 5.36 -4.59 10.57
C GLU A 175 5.94 -6.00 10.70
N GLY A 176 6.51 -6.52 9.61
CA GLY A 176 7.13 -7.84 9.53
C GLY A 176 8.47 -7.95 10.25
N VAL A 177 9.27 -6.89 10.27
CA VAL A 177 10.67 -6.89 10.72
C VAL A 177 10.93 -5.72 11.65
N ASN A 178 11.40 -6.02 12.88
CA ASN A 178 11.74 -4.96 13.82
C ASN A 178 13.04 -4.23 13.48
N ALA A 179 13.30 -3.11 14.16
CA ALA A 179 14.48 -2.24 13.97
C ALA A 179 15.86 -2.94 14.06
N ASN A 180 15.94 -4.16 14.62
CA ASN A 180 17.19 -4.93 14.68
C ASN A 180 17.35 -5.94 13.54
N GLY A 181 16.44 -5.95 12.55
CA GLY A 181 16.44 -6.92 11.46
C GLY A 181 15.96 -8.31 11.88
N THR A 182 15.10 -8.40 12.91
CA THR A 182 14.49 -9.67 13.30
C THR A 182 13.05 -9.73 12.79
N VAL A 183 12.74 -10.78 12.02
CA VAL A 183 11.36 -11.06 11.59
C VAL A 183 10.50 -11.36 12.81
N THR A 184 9.44 -10.57 12.99
CA THR A 184 8.46 -10.64 14.09
C THR A 184 7.08 -11.05 13.60
N ASN A 185 6.74 -10.73 12.34
CA ASN A 185 5.57 -11.25 11.65
C ASN A 185 6.03 -11.85 10.31
N ASP A 186 5.94 -13.17 10.18
CA ASP A 186 6.35 -13.89 8.95
C ASP A 186 5.41 -13.58 7.78
N GLU A 187 4.17 -13.17 8.05
CA GLU A 187 3.11 -12.89 7.06
C GLU A 187 3.40 -11.54 6.38
N GLU A 188 3.46 -10.42 7.13
CA GLU A 188 3.79 -9.10 6.53
C GLU A 188 5.19 -9.08 5.89
N TYR A 189 6.16 -9.79 6.49
CA TYR A 189 7.49 -9.91 5.87
C TYR A 189 7.44 -10.61 4.51
N ALA A 190 6.56 -11.60 4.34
CA ALA A 190 6.34 -12.23 3.06
C ALA A 190 5.61 -11.29 2.10
N ASP A 191 4.59 -10.57 2.54
CA ASP A 191 3.77 -9.68 1.72
C ASP A 191 4.57 -8.49 1.19
N ALA A 192 5.36 -7.85 2.05
CA ALA A 192 6.36 -6.85 1.68
C ALA A 192 7.24 -7.30 0.49
N ARG A 193 7.75 -8.54 0.58
CA ARG A 193 8.60 -9.12 -0.48
C ARG A 193 7.79 -9.35 -1.75
N GLY A 194 6.57 -9.84 -1.62
CA GLY A 194 5.59 -9.96 -2.71
C GLY A 194 5.45 -8.66 -3.49
N PHE A 195 5.18 -7.56 -2.79
CA PHE A 195 4.95 -6.24 -3.38
C PHE A 195 6.21 -5.70 -4.06
N ALA A 196 7.38 -5.84 -3.44
CA ALA A 196 8.65 -5.43 -4.06
C ALA A 196 8.95 -6.19 -5.38
N ILE A 197 8.62 -7.49 -5.45
CA ILE A 197 8.78 -8.29 -6.68
C ILE A 197 7.87 -7.77 -7.78
N ARG A 198 6.62 -7.46 -7.45
CA ARG A 198 5.64 -6.92 -8.40
C ARG A 198 6.06 -5.54 -8.90
N ALA A 199 6.55 -4.68 -8.02
CA ALA A 199 7.08 -3.36 -8.39
C ALA A 199 8.25 -3.48 -9.37
N ASN A 200 9.19 -4.40 -9.11
CA ASN A 200 10.29 -4.67 -10.04
C ASN A 200 9.78 -5.21 -11.40
N ALA A 201 8.78 -6.10 -11.39
CA ALA A 201 8.20 -6.64 -12.62
C ALA A 201 7.54 -5.57 -13.50
N LEU A 202 6.85 -4.59 -12.89
CA LEU A 202 6.30 -3.44 -13.59
C LEU A 202 7.40 -2.56 -14.18
N TYR A 203 8.46 -2.29 -13.39
CA TYR A 203 9.62 -1.55 -13.85
C TYR A 203 10.24 -2.22 -15.09
N GLU A 204 10.60 -3.49 -15.00
CA GLU A 204 11.22 -4.26 -16.08
C GLU A 204 10.37 -4.28 -17.36
N THR A 205 9.06 -4.41 -17.21
CA THR A 205 8.15 -4.61 -18.34
C THR A 205 7.81 -3.30 -19.05
N HIS A 206 7.50 -2.23 -18.31
CA HIS A 206 6.88 -1.03 -18.85
C HIS A 206 7.76 0.23 -18.75
N VAL A 207 8.74 0.24 -17.85
CA VAL A 207 9.47 1.45 -17.45
C VAL A 207 10.92 1.40 -17.95
N ARG A 208 11.64 0.32 -17.68
CA ARG A 208 13.09 0.17 -17.94
C ARG A 208 13.52 0.62 -19.34
N ALA A 209 12.77 0.23 -20.37
CA ALA A 209 13.11 0.54 -21.76
C ALA A 209 12.98 2.03 -22.14
N THR A 210 12.35 2.87 -21.31
CA THR A 210 12.24 4.32 -21.55
C THR A 210 13.40 5.13 -20.99
N PHE A 211 14.23 4.52 -20.13
CA PHE A 211 15.36 5.18 -19.48
C PHE A 211 16.60 5.16 -20.39
N SER A 212 17.56 6.03 -20.07
CA SER A 212 18.90 5.90 -20.66
C SER A 212 19.56 4.63 -20.15
N GLU A 213 20.49 4.04 -20.90
CA GLU A 213 21.19 2.81 -20.46
C GLU A 213 21.81 2.99 -19.06
N HIS A 214 22.40 4.17 -18.80
CA HIS A 214 23.02 4.47 -17.53
C HIS A 214 22.02 4.47 -16.36
N ALA A 215 20.86 5.11 -16.53
CA ALA A 215 19.85 5.16 -15.48
C ALA A 215 19.09 3.84 -15.32
N ALA A 216 18.92 3.08 -16.40
CA ALA A 216 18.42 1.73 -16.31
C ALA A 216 19.40 0.83 -15.53
N GLU A 217 20.71 0.93 -15.78
CA GLU A 217 21.73 0.20 -14.99
C GLU A 217 21.69 0.60 -13.50
N GLU A 218 21.53 1.89 -13.19
CA GLU A 218 21.41 2.37 -11.80
C GLU A 218 20.14 1.83 -11.10
N LEU A 219 18.99 1.87 -11.76
CA LEU A 219 17.74 1.31 -11.24
C LEU A 219 17.81 -0.21 -11.08
N ASP A 220 18.41 -0.92 -12.03
CA ASP A 220 18.63 -2.37 -11.94
C ASP A 220 19.47 -2.71 -10.68
N GLU A 221 20.56 -1.97 -10.44
CA GLU A 221 21.40 -2.13 -9.25
C GLU A 221 20.63 -1.82 -7.95
N LEU A 222 19.76 -0.81 -7.95
CA LEU A 222 18.92 -0.47 -6.79
C LEU A 222 17.87 -1.55 -6.49
N PHE A 223 17.20 -2.10 -7.51
CA PHE A 223 16.25 -3.21 -7.32
C PHE A 223 16.95 -4.50 -6.87
N GLU A 224 18.13 -4.81 -7.41
CA GLU A 224 18.97 -5.92 -6.91
C GLU A 224 19.39 -5.69 -5.45
N HIS A 225 19.74 -4.46 -5.10
CA HIS A 225 20.08 -4.12 -3.72
C HIS A 225 18.88 -4.26 -2.80
N LEU A 226 17.70 -3.79 -3.20
CA LEU A 226 16.45 -3.92 -2.45
C LEU A 226 16.12 -5.39 -2.18
N ASP A 227 16.14 -6.26 -3.20
CA ASP A 227 15.91 -7.70 -3.03
C ASP A 227 16.90 -8.31 -2.04
N ALA A 228 18.17 -7.91 -2.08
CA ALA A 228 19.17 -8.37 -1.11
C ALA A 228 18.83 -7.94 0.32
N ARG A 229 18.48 -6.66 0.56
CA ARG A 229 18.14 -6.15 1.90
C ARG A 229 16.90 -6.84 2.46
N LEU A 230 15.87 -7.00 1.64
CA LEU A 230 14.66 -7.73 2.02
C LEU A 230 15.00 -9.19 2.39
N ASN A 231 15.75 -9.91 1.56
CA ASN A 231 16.09 -11.32 1.80
C ASN A 231 17.01 -11.54 3.02
N GLU A 232 17.79 -10.54 3.40
CA GLU A 232 18.67 -10.57 4.58
C GLU A 232 17.96 -10.14 5.87
N SER A 233 16.67 -9.80 5.79
CA SER A 233 15.91 -9.21 6.90
C SER A 233 16.65 -7.99 7.48
N ALA A 234 17.18 -7.12 6.62
CA ALA A 234 17.82 -5.87 7.04
C ALA A 234 16.89 -5.02 7.93
N PRO A 235 17.40 -4.15 8.80
CA PRO A 235 16.60 -3.14 9.49
C PRO A 235 15.68 -2.36 8.51
N PRO A 236 14.43 -2.04 8.87
CA PRO A 236 13.49 -1.31 8.01
C PRO A 236 14.03 0.00 7.42
N GLU A 237 14.73 0.81 8.24
CA GLU A 237 15.37 2.06 7.79
C GLU A 237 16.35 1.84 6.63
N ASP A 238 17.02 0.68 6.59
CA ASP A 238 17.93 0.34 5.50
C ASP A 238 17.19 -0.04 4.22
N VAL A 239 15.98 -0.59 4.32
CA VAL A 239 15.11 -0.92 3.17
C VAL A 239 14.49 0.36 2.63
N GLU A 240 13.96 1.21 3.51
CA GLU A 240 13.40 2.53 3.20
C GLU A 240 14.40 3.39 2.42
N GLN A 241 15.66 3.46 2.84
CA GLN A 241 16.70 4.21 2.12
C GLN A 241 16.90 3.76 0.66
N VAL A 242 16.80 2.45 0.40
CA VAL A 242 16.91 1.91 -0.97
C VAL A 242 15.66 2.27 -1.77
N VAL A 243 14.48 2.15 -1.17
CA VAL A 243 13.21 2.54 -1.81
C VAL A 243 13.17 4.03 -2.12
N SER A 244 13.59 4.90 -1.19
CA SER A 244 13.71 6.34 -1.44
C SER A 244 14.68 6.66 -2.59
N SER A 245 15.75 5.86 -2.74
CA SER A 245 16.67 6.00 -3.88
C SER A 245 15.99 5.62 -5.20
N ILE A 246 15.23 4.52 -5.23
CA ILE A 246 14.44 4.11 -6.42
C ILE A 246 13.41 5.18 -6.77
N HIS A 247 12.73 5.74 -5.77
CA HIS A 247 11.78 6.84 -5.95
C HIS A 247 12.43 8.08 -6.54
N ALA A 248 13.61 8.48 -6.04
CA ALA A 248 14.33 9.63 -6.56
C ALA A 248 14.68 9.44 -8.05
N GLU A 249 15.12 8.24 -8.44
CA GLU A 249 15.36 7.89 -9.83
C GLU A 249 14.07 7.90 -10.66
N PHE A 250 12.95 7.36 -10.16
CA PHE A 250 11.66 7.48 -10.86
C PHE A 250 11.21 8.94 -11.00
N ALA A 251 11.36 9.76 -9.97
CA ALA A 251 11.01 11.18 -9.96
C ALA A 251 11.80 11.97 -11.00
N GLU A 252 13.12 11.78 -11.09
CA GLU A 252 13.98 12.44 -12.08
C GLU A 252 13.48 12.20 -13.51
N TYR A 253 13.01 10.99 -13.80
CA TYR A 253 12.65 10.59 -15.17
C TYR A 253 11.17 10.75 -15.51
N THR A 254 10.28 10.68 -14.52
CA THR A 254 8.84 10.86 -14.72
C THR A 254 8.39 12.31 -14.55
N GLY A 255 9.20 13.16 -13.92
CA GLY A 255 8.82 14.51 -13.52
C GLY A 255 7.81 14.54 -12.37
N TYR A 256 7.68 13.43 -11.64
CA TYR A 256 6.97 13.34 -10.37
C TYR A 256 7.83 14.06 -9.31
N GLU A 257 7.28 15.02 -8.58
CA GLU A 257 7.93 15.46 -7.34
C GLU A 257 7.64 14.36 -6.32
N ALA A 258 8.62 13.50 -6.07
CA ALA A 258 8.56 12.65 -4.90
C ALA A 258 8.55 13.59 -3.68
N ASP A 259 7.46 13.57 -2.90
CA ASP A 259 7.44 14.14 -1.56
C ASP A 259 8.34 13.26 -0.68
N SER A 260 9.66 13.34 -0.91
CA SER A 260 10.67 12.47 -0.30
C SER A 260 11.17 13.03 1.04
N ASP A 261 10.32 13.72 1.78
CA ASP A 261 10.65 14.20 3.11
C ASP A 261 9.48 13.88 4.04
N ALA A 262 9.71 12.95 4.97
CA ALA A 262 8.88 12.70 6.15
C ALA A 262 8.97 13.90 7.11
N SER A 263 8.67 15.08 6.58
CA SER A 263 8.62 16.34 7.28
C SER A 263 7.27 16.47 8.00
N GLU A 264 7.22 17.37 8.97
CA GLU A 264 5.98 17.81 9.62
C GLU A 264 4.84 18.08 8.61
N THR A 265 5.17 18.56 7.40
CA THR A 265 4.24 18.83 6.31
C THR A 265 3.67 17.57 5.65
N GLN A 266 4.38 16.44 5.65
CA GLN A 266 3.89 15.19 5.06
C GLN A 266 2.88 14.49 5.97
N VAL A 267 3.11 14.48 7.29
CA VAL A 267 2.13 13.94 8.25
C VAL A 267 0.85 14.77 8.23
N GLU A 268 0.97 16.10 8.25
CA GLU A 268 -0.18 17.02 8.12
C GLU A 268 -0.95 16.73 6.82
N HIS A 269 -0.25 16.63 5.69
CA HIS A 269 -0.86 16.31 4.40
C HIS A 269 -1.57 14.95 4.40
N THR A 270 -0.93 13.89 4.90
CA THR A 270 -1.54 12.56 4.97
C THR A 270 -2.79 12.56 5.86
N VAL A 271 -2.78 13.27 6.99
CA VAL A 271 -3.95 13.40 7.85
C VAL A 271 -5.07 14.20 7.17
N ASP A 272 -4.74 15.26 6.43
CA ASP A 272 -5.71 16.02 5.64
C ASP A 272 -6.36 15.14 4.55
N GLU A 273 -5.58 14.35 3.82
CA GLU A 273 -6.08 13.39 2.83
C GLU A 273 -7.03 12.37 3.47
N ILE A 274 -6.67 11.82 4.63
CA ILE A 274 -7.55 10.90 5.38
C ILE A 274 -8.88 11.58 5.70
N ASN A 275 -8.83 12.80 6.24
CA ASN A 275 -10.02 13.56 6.63
C ASN A 275 -10.93 13.85 5.42
N GLU A 276 -10.36 14.21 4.27
CA GLU A 276 -11.11 14.46 3.03
C GLU A 276 -11.80 13.19 2.53
N HIS A 277 -11.09 12.06 2.47
CA HIS A 277 -11.68 10.79 2.04
C HIS A 277 -12.75 10.26 3.02
N LEU A 278 -12.58 10.46 4.32
CA LEU A 278 -13.62 10.11 5.30
C LEU A 278 -14.89 10.95 5.10
N GLU A 279 -14.77 12.24 4.73
CA GLU A 279 -15.94 13.05 4.36
C GLU A 279 -16.55 12.57 3.03
N GLU A 280 -15.74 12.21 2.03
CA GLU A 280 -16.24 11.60 0.78
C GLU A 280 -17.02 10.31 1.05
N ALA A 281 -16.55 9.47 1.97
CA ALA A 281 -17.27 8.27 2.40
C ALA A 281 -18.64 8.60 3.01
N VAL A 282 -18.73 9.66 3.83
CA VAL A 282 -20.00 10.15 4.39
C VAL A 282 -20.93 10.63 3.28
N GLU A 283 -20.42 11.39 2.30
CA GLU A 283 -21.19 11.87 1.15
C GLU A 283 -21.70 10.71 0.28
N ALA A 284 -20.86 9.72 -0.01
CA ALA A 284 -21.24 8.52 -0.74
C ALA A 284 -22.33 7.74 0.01
N TYR A 285 -22.22 7.63 1.34
CA TYR A 285 -23.24 6.97 2.18
C TYR A 285 -24.56 7.75 2.17
N ASP A 286 -24.53 9.08 2.30
CA ASP A 286 -25.74 9.93 2.25
C ASP A 286 -26.45 9.87 0.90
N ALA A 287 -25.69 9.69 -0.19
CA ALA A 287 -26.21 9.44 -1.53
C ALA A 287 -26.83 8.04 -1.70
N GLY A 288 -26.77 7.17 -0.68
CA GLY A 288 -27.26 5.79 -0.69
C GLY A 288 -26.30 4.79 -1.32
N ASN A 289 -25.04 5.17 -1.57
CA ASN A 289 -24.02 4.32 -2.18
C ASN A 289 -23.15 3.65 -1.10
N THR A 290 -23.76 2.83 -0.24
CA THR A 290 -23.09 2.17 0.89
C THR A 290 -21.83 1.40 0.50
N SER A 291 -21.85 0.66 -0.61
CA SER A 291 -20.67 -0.09 -1.07
C SER A 291 -19.51 0.82 -1.47
N LYS A 292 -19.79 1.98 -2.08
CA LYS A 292 -18.78 2.99 -2.44
C LYS A 292 -18.22 3.64 -1.17
N ALA A 293 -19.07 3.95 -0.20
CA ALA A 293 -18.64 4.52 1.08
C ALA A 293 -17.67 3.58 1.80
N LYS A 294 -18.01 2.28 1.93
CA LYS A 294 -17.13 1.28 2.53
C LYS A 294 -15.82 1.11 1.76
N SER A 295 -15.87 1.12 0.42
CA SER A 295 -14.64 1.03 -0.40
C SER A 295 -13.73 2.23 -0.18
N ILE A 296 -14.29 3.43 -0.02
CA ILE A 296 -13.51 4.64 0.30
C ILE A 296 -12.85 4.48 1.67
N VAL A 297 -13.61 4.15 2.73
CA VAL A 297 -13.04 3.95 4.09
C VAL A 297 -11.89 2.93 4.09
N ARG A 298 -12.08 1.78 3.43
CA ARG A 298 -11.05 0.73 3.36
C ARG A 298 -9.85 1.18 2.52
N GLN A 299 -10.05 1.88 1.40
CA GLN A 299 -8.94 2.45 0.61
C GLN A 299 -8.17 3.49 1.43
N THR A 300 -8.86 4.34 2.20
CA THR A 300 -8.24 5.37 3.02
C THR A 300 -7.31 4.75 4.06
N TYR A 301 -7.77 3.67 4.71
CA TYR A 301 -6.95 2.89 5.62
C TYR A 301 -5.68 2.35 4.93
N LEU A 302 -5.84 1.60 3.82
CA LEU A 302 -4.75 0.92 3.09
C LEU A 302 -3.76 1.85 2.38
N SER A 303 -4.15 3.10 2.12
CA SER A 303 -3.36 4.04 1.31
C SER A 303 -2.67 5.09 2.15
N TYR A 304 -3.31 5.50 3.25
CA TYR A 304 -2.86 6.64 4.04
C TYR A 304 -2.61 6.26 5.49
N PHE A 305 -3.56 5.61 6.17
CA PHE A 305 -3.42 5.36 7.61
C PHE A 305 -2.27 4.40 7.94
N GLU A 306 -2.13 3.30 7.21
CA GLU A 306 -1.06 2.32 7.43
C GLU A 306 0.35 2.96 7.35
N SER A 307 0.52 4.00 6.53
CA SER A 307 1.80 4.73 6.45
C SER A 307 2.20 5.45 7.74
N LEU A 308 1.22 5.80 8.59
CA LEU A 308 1.43 6.50 9.85
C LEU A 308 1.70 5.52 11.01
N GLU A 309 1.33 4.25 10.86
CA GLU A 309 1.34 3.26 11.94
C GLU A 309 2.75 2.97 12.45
N GLY A 310 3.74 2.80 11.55
CA GLY A 310 5.12 2.53 11.93
C GLY A 310 5.70 3.61 12.87
N GLY A 311 5.41 4.88 12.59
CA GLY A 311 5.83 6.00 13.45
C GLY A 311 5.00 6.13 14.73
N LEU A 312 3.76 5.64 14.71
CA LEU A 312 2.80 5.80 15.80
C LEU A 312 2.87 4.66 16.83
N ILE A 313 3.10 3.42 16.39
CA ILE A 313 3.07 2.21 17.23
C ILE A 313 4.11 2.25 18.34
N GLU A 314 5.26 2.88 18.11
CA GLU A 314 6.31 3.05 19.12
C GLU A 314 5.91 4.06 20.23
N LYS A 315 5.02 5.01 19.91
CA LYS A 315 4.69 6.16 20.75
C LYS A 315 3.32 6.01 21.43
N ARG A 316 2.32 5.58 20.68
CA ARG A 316 0.89 5.51 21.02
C ARG A 316 0.25 4.26 20.41
N PRO A 317 0.65 3.05 20.81
CA PRO A 317 0.07 1.81 20.28
C PRO A 317 -1.43 1.68 20.60
N ASP A 318 -1.89 2.33 21.67
CA ASP A 318 -3.31 2.44 22.01
C ASP A 318 -4.10 3.24 20.96
N LEU A 319 -3.49 4.28 20.39
CA LEU A 319 -4.13 5.11 19.36
C LEU A 319 -4.19 4.39 18.00
N VAL A 320 -3.17 3.58 17.68
CA VAL A 320 -3.19 2.70 16.50
C VAL A 320 -4.35 1.71 16.60
N GLU A 321 -4.42 0.94 17.70
CA GLU A 321 -5.50 -0.04 17.91
C GLU A 321 -6.90 0.60 17.86
N GLU A 322 -7.06 1.79 18.43
CA GLU A 322 -8.34 2.52 18.39
C GLU A 322 -8.71 2.95 16.96
N LEU A 323 -7.77 3.46 16.17
CA LEU A 323 -8.04 3.92 14.81
C LEU A 323 -8.22 2.75 13.83
N GLU A 324 -7.42 1.67 13.95
CA GLU A 324 -7.63 0.43 13.21
C GLU A 324 -9.04 -0.11 13.43
N LYS A 325 -9.51 -0.12 14.68
CA LYS A 325 -10.87 -0.54 15.00
C LYS A 325 -11.92 0.38 14.39
N ASP A 326 -11.71 1.69 14.40
CA ASP A 326 -12.63 2.64 13.78
C ASP A 326 -12.74 2.41 12.26
N PHE A 327 -11.60 2.25 11.58
CA PHE A 327 -11.52 2.03 10.13
C PHE A 327 -12.08 0.67 9.71
N ASN A 328 -11.80 -0.39 10.46
CA ASN A 328 -12.07 -1.77 10.04
C ASN A 328 -13.36 -2.35 10.60
N GLU A 329 -13.85 -1.85 11.75
CA GLU A 329 -15.03 -2.40 12.43
C GLU A 329 -16.13 -1.36 12.64
N ASP A 330 -15.85 -0.26 13.35
CA ASP A 330 -16.93 0.62 13.85
C ASP A 330 -17.61 1.42 12.74
N LEU A 331 -16.83 2.14 11.92
CA LEU A 331 -17.39 2.96 10.83
C LEU A 331 -18.05 2.08 9.74
N PRO A 332 -17.39 1.02 9.20
CA PRO A 332 -18.05 0.10 8.28
C PRO A 332 -19.26 -0.61 8.90
N GLY A 333 -19.20 -0.96 10.19
CA GLY A 333 -20.28 -1.60 10.93
C GLY A 333 -21.54 -0.74 10.99
N LEU A 334 -21.40 0.57 11.27
CA LEU A 334 -22.52 1.52 11.22
C LEU A 334 -23.18 1.54 9.84
N MET A 335 -22.38 1.50 8.77
CA MET A 335 -22.88 1.47 7.40
C MET A 335 -23.63 0.15 7.09
N ASP A 336 -23.13 -0.99 7.55
CA ASP A 336 -23.77 -2.30 7.38
C ASP A 336 -25.09 -2.40 8.17
N GLU A 337 -25.16 -1.79 9.34
CA GLU A 337 -26.35 -1.72 10.18
C GLU A 337 -27.40 -0.71 9.66
N ASN A 338 -27.12 -0.02 8.55
CA ASN A 338 -27.95 1.06 8.00
C ASN A 338 -28.23 2.16 9.03
N ALA A 339 -27.21 2.53 9.81
CA ALA A 339 -27.29 3.65 10.74
C ALA A 339 -27.61 4.97 10.01
N SER A 340 -28.08 5.97 10.73
CA SER A 340 -28.37 7.28 10.12
C SER A 340 -27.09 7.97 9.63
N THR A 341 -27.17 8.80 8.58
CA THR A 341 -26.03 9.62 8.13
C THR A 341 -25.44 10.46 9.28
N SER A 342 -26.28 10.88 10.25
CA SER A 342 -25.80 11.59 11.44
C SER A 342 -24.94 10.75 12.38
N GLU A 343 -25.23 9.45 12.50
CA GLU A 343 -24.40 8.53 13.31
C GLU A 343 -23.08 8.25 12.60
N VAL A 344 -23.11 7.96 11.30
CA VAL A 344 -21.90 7.78 10.48
C VAL A 344 -20.99 9.01 10.53
N ARG A 345 -21.56 10.22 10.37
CA ARG A 345 -20.80 11.48 10.47
C ARG A 345 -20.25 11.73 11.88
N ALA A 346 -20.97 11.30 12.93
CA ALA A 346 -20.49 11.42 14.29
C ALA A 346 -19.27 10.50 14.55
N GLU A 347 -19.26 9.30 13.95
CA GLU A 347 -18.11 8.40 14.00
C GLU A 347 -16.89 9.01 13.30
N VAL A 348 -17.06 9.51 12.07
CA VAL A 348 -15.99 10.23 11.35
C VAL A 348 -15.47 11.45 12.14
N THR A 349 -16.34 12.17 12.85
CA THR A 349 -15.90 13.28 13.71
C THR A 349 -14.97 12.80 14.83
N GLN A 350 -15.27 11.64 15.45
CA GLN A 350 -14.40 11.06 16.49
C GLN A 350 -13.07 10.57 15.91
N MET A 351 -13.09 9.97 14.72
CA MET A 351 -11.87 9.58 14.00
C MET A 351 -10.98 10.80 13.71
N ASN A 352 -11.55 11.90 13.22
CA ASN A 352 -10.80 13.12 12.93
C ASN A 352 -10.15 13.73 14.19
N GLU A 353 -10.80 13.66 15.36
CA GLU A 353 -10.21 14.08 16.65
C GLU A 353 -9.01 13.18 17.05
N LYS A 354 -9.09 11.87 16.79
CA LYS A 354 -7.98 10.94 17.00
C LYS A 354 -6.83 11.21 16.02
N LEU A 355 -7.13 11.51 14.75
CA LEU A 355 -6.15 11.84 13.72
C LEU A 355 -5.41 13.17 13.99
N GLU A 356 -6.09 14.19 14.54
CA GLU A 356 -5.42 15.40 15.06
C GLU A 356 -4.40 15.05 16.16
N THR A 357 -4.70 14.03 16.98
CA THR A 357 -3.73 13.55 17.98
C THR A 357 -2.55 12.83 17.32
N VAL A 358 -2.76 12.09 16.23
CA VAL A 358 -1.69 11.44 15.46
C VAL A 358 -0.73 12.50 14.91
N GLU A 359 -1.26 13.52 14.25
CA GLU A 359 -0.48 14.64 13.70
C GLU A 359 0.42 15.26 14.78
N ASN A 360 -0.16 15.63 15.92
CA ASN A 360 0.59 16.23 17.03
C ASN A 360 1.73 15.34 17.57
N VAL A 361 1.52 14.01 17.61
CA VAL A 361 2.50 13.03 18.14
C VAL A 361 3.65 12.78 17.17
N LEU A 362 3.37 12.81 15.87
CA LEU A 362 4.36 12.57 14.83
C LEU A 362 5.13 13.86 14.46
N SER A 363 4.48 15.03 14.52
CA SER A 363 5.08 16.34 14.21
C SER A 363 6.08 16.83 15.26
N THR A 364 6.05 16.34 16.51
CA THR A 364 6.91 16.87 17.59
C THR A 364 8.41 16.58 17.45
N GLU A 365 8.83 15.74 16.50
CA GLU A 365 10.23 15.30 16.34
C GLU A 365 11.04 16.12 15.32
N SER A 366 10.42 16.90 14.42
CA SER A 366 11.19 17.83 13.55
C SER A 366 11.77 19.04 14.32
N GLY A 367 11.38 19.22 15.59
CA GLY A 367 11.64 20.40 16.41
C GLY A 367 12.69 20.30 17.51
N THR A 368 13.53 19.25 17.60
CA THR A 368 14.61 19.23 18.60
C THR A 368 15.81 20.07 18.14
N THR A 369 15.63 21.39 18.13
CA THR A 369 16.77 22.31 18.22
C THR A 369 17.34 22.19 19.63
N ILE A 370 18.52 21.58 19.76
CA ILE A 370 19.35 21.74 20.96
C ILE A 370 19.75 23.21 21.03
N THR A 371 18.95 24.05 21.69
CA THR A 371 19.39 25.35 22.19
C THR A 371 20.43 25.11 23.26
N LEU A 372 21.70 25.13 22.88
CA LEU A 372 22.79 25.38 23.82
C LEU A 372 22.65 26.83 24.28
N GLU A 373 22.08 27.05 25.46
CA GLU A 373 22.08 28.35 26.12
C GLU A 373 23.54 28.80 26.34
N ASP A 374 23.93 29.83 25.61
CA ASP A 374 25.19 30.56 25.75
C ASP A 374 25.18 31.33 27.09
N GLU A 375 25.91 30.82 28.09
CA GLU A 375 26.22 31.60 29.29
C GLU A 375 27.14 32.77 28.91
N SER A 376 26.50 33.90 28.67
CA SER A 376 27.07 35.25 28.60
C SER A 376 28.13 35.48 29.68
N THR A 377 29.41 35.51 29.29
CA THR A 377 30.48 36.12 30.11
C THR A 377 30.93 37.45 29.51
N THR A 378 30.43 38.52 30.13
CA THR A 378 30.84 39.90 29.88
C THR A 378 32.32 40.11 30.16
N THR A 379 33.05 40.57 29.14
CA THR A 379 34.44 41.04 29.24
C THR A 379 34.53 42.33 30.05
N THR A 380 35.42 42.38 31.04
CA THR A 380 36.04 43.65 31.49
C THR A 380 37.50 43.39 31.83
N ALA A 381 38.39 44.10 31.13
CA ALA A 381 39.83 44.05 31.30
C ALA A 381 40.30 44.91 32.49
N ALA A 382 41.27 44.41 33.26
CA ALA A 382 42.25 45.25 33.97
C ALA A 382 43.51 44.45 34.34
N THR A 383 44.65 45.04 33.99
CA THR A 383 46.04 44.61 34.21
C THR A 383 46.47 44.76 35.68
N THR A 384 47.40 43.89 36.13
CA THR A 384 48.64 44.16 36.91
C THR A 384 48.81 43.43 38.26
N ALA A 385 49.91 42.67 38.33
CA ALA A 385 50.85 42.45 39.44
C ALA A 385 50.43 41.79 40.78
N ALA A 386 51.04 40.61 40.98
CA ALA A 386 51.96 40.23 42.07
C ALA A 386 51.45 39.91 43.49
N THR A 387 51.90 38.72 43.95
CA THR A 387 52.46 38.40 45.28
C THR A 387 51.62 37.56 46.27
N GLU A 388 52.28 36.50 46.77
CA GLU A 388 52.09 35.69 48.01
C GLU A 388 50.95 34.64 48.05
N ARG A 389 51.27 33.32 48.08
CA ARG A 389 51.44 32.44 49.26
C ARG A 389 50.23 32.48 50.21
N GLU A 390 49.45 31.42 50.40
CA GLU A 390 49.76 30.22 51.20
C GLU A 390 48.75 29.07 50.97
N THR A 391 49.24 27.83 51.05
CA THR A 391 48.66 26.54 51.52
C THR A 391 47.14 26.45 51.82
N THR A 392 46.40 25.38 51.49
CA THR A 392 46.58 23.94 51.82
C THR A 392 45.50 23.09 51.12
N GLN A 393 45.78 21.78 50.93
CA GLN A 393 44.82 20.65 50.80
C GLN A 393 44.05 20.57 49.47
N THR A 394 44.06 19.50 48.65
CA THR A 394 44.59 18.13 48.76
C THR A 394 44.67 17.59 47.33
N ARG A 395 45.78 16.95 46.97
CA ARG A 395 45.99 16.29 45.67
C ARG A 395 45.61 14.81 45.85
N SER A 396 44.79 14.25 44.96
CA SER A 396 45.24 13.24 43.99
C SER A 396 44.10 12.44 43.34
N PRO A 397 44.39 11.81 42.18
CA PRO A 397 43.44 11.30 41.19
C PRO A 397 43.40 9.76 41.10
N GLY A 398 42.49 9.24 40.27
CA GLY A 398 42.74 8.18 39.28
C GLY A 398 43.04 6.71 39.71
N PHE A 399 42.35 5.80 38.99
CA PHE A 399 42.74 4.44 38.58
C PHE A 399 42.80 3.26 39.59
N GLY A 400 42.25 2.10 39.16
CA GLY A 400 42.47 0.77 39.73
C GLY A 400 41.28 -0.20 39.54
N VAL A 401 41.17 -0.93 38.41
CA VAL A 401 41.49 -2.37 38.21
C VAL A 401 40.70 -3.37 39.08
N ALA A 402 40.02 -4.33 38.45
CA ALA A 402 39.86 -5.68 39.01
C ALA A 402 39.67 -6.76 37.92
N VAL A 403 40.67 -7.63 37.80
CA VAL A 403 40.66 -8.94 37.14
C VAL A 403 40.11 -9.97 38.14
N GLY A 404 39.30 -10.93 37.68
CA GLY A 404 38.86 -12.08 38.49
C GLY A 404 38.55 -13.30 37.62
N LEU A 405 39.44 -14.29 37.68
CA LEU A 405 39.41 -15.58 36.99
C LEU A 405 39.05 -16.67 38.01
N VAL A 406 38.05 -17.53 37.74
CA VAL A 406 37.90 -18.85 38.38
C VAL A 406 37.31 -19.86 37.39
N ALA A 407 37.99 -21.00 37.29
CA ALA A 407 37.68 -22.18 36.49
C ALA A 407 37.05 -23.32 37.34
N LEU A 408 36.48 -24.34 36.66
CA LEU A 408 36.43 -25.81 36.94
C LEU A 408 35.07 -26.40 36.48
N LEU A 409 35.03 -27.12 35.33
CA LEU A 409 35.13 -28.59 35.15
C LEU A 409 33.82 -29.33 35.48
N GLY A 410 33.10 -29.93 34.52
CA GLY A 410 33.37 -31.20 33.80
C GLY A 410 32.20 -32.17 34.11
N ALA A 411 31.74 -33.16 33.33
CA ALA A 411 32.20 -33.79 32.09
C ALA A 411 31.07 -34.71 31.53
N ALA A 412 31.22 -35.10 30.24
CA ALA A 412 30.82 -36.36 29.58
C ALA A 412 29.30 -36.63 29.33
N LEU A 413 28.85 -37.13 28.17
CA LEU A 413 29.43 -38.20 27.34
C LEU A 413 29.13 -38.05 25.83
N VAL A 414 30.10 -38.50 25.05
CA VAL A 414 30.06 -38.76 23.59
C VAL A 414 29.82 -40.25 23.34
N ALA A 415 28.95 -40.59 22.39
CA ALA A 415 28.99 -41.80 21.55
C ALA A 415 28.01 -41.60 20.37
N LEU A 416 28.26 -41.94 19.11
CA LEU A 416 29.38 -42.57 18.42
C LEU A 416 29.26 -42.22 16.91
N ARG A 417 30.39 -42.20 16.22
CA ARG A 417 30.55 -41.87 14.79
C ARG A 417 30.14 -43.01 13.82
N ARG A 418 29.70 -42.56 12.63
CA ARG A 418 29.97 -43.07 11.26
C ARG A 418 29.41 -44.44 10.84
N LYS A 419 28.50 -44.39 9.85
CA LYS A 419 28.85 -44.67 8.45
C LYS A 419 27.97 -43.85 7.51
#